data_AF-X1G7N1-F1
#
_entry.id   AF-X1G7N1-F1
#
_cell.length_a   1.000
_cell.length_b   1.000
_cell.length_c   1.000
_cell.angle_alpha   90.00
_cell.angle_beta   90.00
_cell.angle_gamma   90.00
#
_symmetry.space_group_name_H-M   'P 1'
#
loop_
_entity.id
_entity.type
_entity.pdbx_description
1 polymer ?
#
loop_
_entity_poly.entity_id
_entity_poly.type
_entity_poly.pdbx_seq_one_letter_code
_entity_poly.pdbx_strand_id
1 'polypeptide(L)'
;MPYSIDDPPAKIKDMPKPAQEIFISAFNAALEQYEGDEARANQVAYAAVKTKYKQDAEGNWIAKEVKVKTKEDSTRKFISSLKEIMSADDKRNLLQSALEVKFPTGEVMPSGVWIVDVYETELIYRNDGVDYKASYVVNPEGGVTLGEPVAVKRQTVYTPIESLQKVYSAIIQEKGKRNASLDAGRLKKILELCQELLSSEAAAEDKVEEAMAEATAVLESLRAQEAMKPEEGKLYPAAAYAYVPDRKEA
;
A
#
# COMPACT_ATOMS: atom_id res chain seq x y z
N MET A 1 51.29 11.15 7.17
CA MET A 1 50.99 12.49 6.60
C MET A 1 49.55 12.47 6.04
N PRO A 2 48.78 13.57 6.10
CA PRO A 2 47.46 13.62 5.47
C PRO A 2 47.60 13.54 3.93
N TYR A 3 46.71 12.80 3.28
CA TYR A 3 46.73 12.65 1.82
C TYR A 3 45.91 13.76 1.15
N SER A 4 46.27 14.12 -0.08
CA SER A 4 45.52 15.04 -0.94
C SER A 4 45.02 14.33 -2.18
N ILE A 5 43.97 14.86 -2.81
CA ILE A 5 43.43 14.34 -4.07
C ILE A 5 44.43 14.44 -5.23
N ASP A 6 45.38 15.39 -5.13
CA ASP A 6 46.44 15.59 -6.12
C ASP A 6 47.64 14.65 -5.92
N ASP A 7 47.79 14.04 -4.75
CA ASP A 7 48.80 13.02 -4.46
C ASP A 7 48.22 11.86 -3.61
N PRO A 8 47.36 11.02 -4.21
CA PRO A 8 46.74 9.92 -3.51
C PRO A 8 47.74 8.75 -3.31
N PRO A 9 47.58 7.96 -2.23
CA PRO A 9 48.41 6.78 -2.02
C PRO A 9 48.29 5.80 -3.19
N ALA A 10 49.40 5.16 -3.59
CA ALA A 10 49.47 4.31 -4.78
C ALA A 10 48.38 3.22 -4.84
N LYS A 11 47.94 2.73 -3.68
CA LYS A 11 46.90 1.69 -3.54
C LYS A 11 45.49 2.14 -3.96
N ILE A 12 45.22 3.45 -4.03
CA ILE A 12 43.90 3.98 -4.39
C ILE A 12 43.90 4.68 -5.77
N LYS A 13 45.06 4.77 -6.44
CA LYS A 13 45.18 5.43 -7.76
C LYS A 13 44.31 4.79 -8.83
N ASP A 14 44.07 3.48 -8.71
CA ASP A 14 43.25 2.70 -9.64
C ASP A 14 41.73 2.79 -9.34
N MET A 15 41.33 3.51 -8.29
CA MET A 15 39.91 3.73 -7.96
C MET A 15 39.33 4.91 -8.75
N PRO A 16 38.00 4.97 -8.99
CA PRO A 16 37.34 6.16 -9.54
C PRO A 16 37.60 7.41 -8.67
N LYS A 17 37.78 8.58 -9.29
CA LYS A 17 38.04 9.85 -8.57
C LYS A 17 37.10 10.12 -7.38
N PRO A 18 35.78 9.92 -7.49
CA PRO A 18 34.89 10.16 -6.34
C PRO A 18 35.08 9.14 -5.19
N ALA A 19 35.59 7.94 -5.48
CA ALA A 19 35.95 6.97 -4.45
C ALA A 19 37.27 7.36 -3.75
N GLN A 20 38.23 7.93 -4.49
CA GLN A 20 39.47 8.48 -3.93
C GLN A 20 39.18 9.64 -2.97
N GLU A 21 38.26 10.54 -3.34
CA GLU A 21 37.84 11.65 -2.47
C GLU A 21 37.23 11.17 -1.15
N ILE A 22 36.36 10.15 -1.20
CA ILE A 22 35.78 9.53 0.01
C ILE A 22 36.87 8.92 0.88
N PHE A 23 37.83 8.21 0.26
CA PHE A 23 38.94 7.60 0.96
C PHE A 23 39.78 8.65 1.68
N ILE A 24 40.19 9.70 0.99
CA ILE A 24 41.08 10.75 1.52
C ILE A 24 40.39 11.53 2.64
N SER A 25 39.11 11.88 2.45
CA SER A 25 38.33 12.58 3.48
C SER A 25 38.17 11.72 4.74
N ALA A 26 37.79 10.46 4.59
CA ALA A 26 37.63 9.54 5.72
C ALA A 26 38.97 9.21 6.39
N PHE A 27 40.04 9.09 5.61
CA PHE A 27 41.39 8.84 6.12
C PHE A 27 41.88 10.02 6.96
N ASN A 28 41.79 11.25 6.46
CA ASN A 28 42.25 12.43 7.17
C ASN A 28 41.45 12.65 8.46
N ALA A 29 40.12 12.45 8.43
CA ALA A 29 39.28 12.53 9.62
C ALA A 29 39.60 11.43 10.65
N ALA A 30 39.82 10.20 10.20
CA ALA A 30 40.19 9.10 11.09
C ALA A 30 41.61 9.25 11.64
N LEU A 31 42.54 9.82 10.87
CA LEU A 31 43.91 10.09 11.31
C LEU A 31 43.93 11.12 12.44
N GLU A 32 43.07 12.15 12.36
CA GLU A 32 42.86 13.11 13.44
C GLU A 32 42.24 12.45 14.68
N GLN A 33 41.25 11.58 14.48
CA GLN A 33 40.53 10.91 15.57
C GLN A 33 41.36 9.83 16.31
N TYR A 34 42.27 9.16 15.61
CA TYR A 34 43.10 8.08 16.16
C TYR A 34 44.56 8.50 16.39
N GLU A 35 44.80 9.80 16.61
CA GLU A 35 46.10 10.36 17.01
C GLU A 35 47.28 9.92 16.11
N GLY A 36 47.03 9.80 14.80
CA GLY A 36 48.07 9.42 13.83
C GLY A 36 48.24 7.91 13.59
N ASP A 37 47.36 7.05 14.11
CA ASP A 37 47.35 5.61 13.75
C ASP A 37 46.89 5.41 12.29
N GLU A 38 47.86 5.39 11.38
CA GLU A 38 47.62 5.24 9.95
C GLU A 38 46.98 3.88 9.60
N ALA A 39 47.23 2.81 10.37
CA ALA A 39 46.66 1.50 10.08
C ALA A 39 45.15 1.48 10.34
N ARG A 40 44.71 2.08 11.46
CA ARG A 40 43.28 2.25 11.76
C ARG A 40 42.61 3.25 10.83
N ALA A 41 43.25 4.37 10.53
CA ALA A 41 42.73 5.36 9.60
C ALA A 41 42.51 4.76 8.19
N ASN A 42 43.44 3.91 7.72
CA ASN A 42 43.27 3.18 6.46
C ASN A 42 42.06 2.24 6.50
N GLN A 43 41.85 1.49 7.58
CA GLN A 43 40.69 0.58 7.69
C GLN A 43 39.36 1.34 7.63
N VAL A 44 39.26 2.47 8.33
CA VAL A 44 38.07 3.33 8.32
C VAL A 44 37.83 3.93 6.92
N ALA A 45 38.89 4.39 6.26
CA ALA A 45 38.80 4.91 4.90
C ALA A 45 38.34 3.85 3.88
N TYR A 46 38.88 2.63 3.94
CA TYR A 46 38.41 1.52 3.11
C TYR A 46 36.97 1.11 3.43
N ALA A 47 36.57 1.15 4.70
CA ALA A 47 35.18 0.89 5.09
C ALA A 47 34.24 1.94 4.48
N ALA A 48 34.61 3.22 4.54
CA ALA A 48 33.86 4.31 3.93
C ALA A 48 33.70 4.12 2.40
N VAL A 49 34.77 3.78 1.69
CA VAL A 49 34.69 3.49 0.25
C VAL A 49 33.77 2.30 -0.02
N LYS A 50 33.89 1.21 0.76
CA LYS A 50 33.06 0.00 0.63
C LYS A 50 31.58 0.24 0.93
N THR A 51 31.19 1.36 1.57
CA THR A 51 29.76 1.70 1.74
C THR A 51 29.11 2.09 0.41
N LYS A 52 29.84 2.83 -0.45
CA LYS A 52 29.32 3.36 -1.72
C LYS A 52 29.84 2.64 -2.96
N TYR A 53 30.93 1.90 -2.85
CA TYR A 53 31.56 1.16 -3.95
C TYR A 53 31.77 -0.31 -3.57
N LYS A 54 31.81 -1.19 -4.57
CA LYS A 54 32.17 -2.60 -4.42
C LYS A 54 33.22 -2.95 -5.48
N GLN A 55 34.11 -3.89 -5.16
CA GLN A 55 34.99 -4.47 -6.17
C GLN A 55 34.21 -5.50 -6.99
N ASP A 56 34.43 -5.51 -8.30
CA ASP A 56 33.92 -6.55 -9.20
C ASP A 56 34.85 -7.78 -9.21
N ALA A 57 34.52 -8.78 -10.03
CA ALA A 57 35.27 -10.03 -10.13
C ALA A 57 36.68 -9.84 -10.76
N GLU A 58 36.91 -8.70 -11.43
CA GLU A 58 38.17 -8.34 -12.09
C GLU A 58 39.06 -7.46 -11.19
N GLY A 59 38.55 -7.06 -10.01
CA GLY A 59 39.25 -6.23 -9.03
C GLY A 59 39.00 -4.73 -9.19
N ASN A 60 38.14 -4.30 -10.11
CA ASN A 60 37.82 -2.90 -10.35
C ASN A 60 36.74 -2.40 -9.37
N TRP A 61 36.84 -1.14 -8.96
CA TRP A 61 35.86 -0.53 -8.07
C TRP A 61 34.68 0.06 -8.84
N ILE A 62 33.50 -0.55 -8.68
CA ILE A 62 32.24 -0.09 -9.27
C ILE A 62 31.33 0.49 -8.18
N ALA A 63 30.61 1.57 -8.50
CA ALA A 63 29.64 2.16 -7.57
C ALA A 63 28.56 1.13 -7.23
N LYS A 64 28.27 0.95 -5.94
CA LYS A 64 27.08 0.21 -5.52
C LYS A 64 25.89 1.02 -6.00
N GLU A 65 25.05 0.42 -6.85
CA GLU A 65 23.79 1.03 -7.28
C GLU A 65 23.05 1.53 -6.05
N VAL A 66 23.01 2.85 -5.91
CA VAL A 66 22.21 3.51 -4.90
C VAL A 66 20.79 3.25 -5.34
N LYS A 67 20.08 2.33 -4.67
CA LYS A 67 18.62 2.41 -4.61
C LYS A 67 18.33 3.78 -4.02
N VAL A 68 18.12 4.76 -4.88
CA VAL A 68 17.82 6.13 -4.50
C VAL A 68 16.52 6.06 -3.72
N LYS A 69 16.64 6.04 -2.39
CA LYS A 69 15.54 6.36 -1.49
C LYS A 69 15.28 7.84 -1.76
N THR A 70 14.38 8.13 -2.68
CA THR A 70 13.94 9.49 -2.97
C THR A 70 13.40 10.10 -1.69
N LYS A 71 13.61 11.40 -1.51
CA LYS A 71 13.09 12.15 -0.35
C LYS A 71 11.60 11.84 -0.12
N GLU A 72 10.84 11.58 -1.18
CA GLU A 72 9.44 11.17 -1.18
C GLU A 72 9.12 9.93 -0.33
N ASP A 73 9.99 8.92 -0.27
CA ASP A 73 9.75 7.71 0.54
C ASP A 73 9.98 7.97 2.03
N SER A 74 10.97 8.81 2.35
CA SER A 74 11.17 9.29 3.72
C SER A 74 10.05 10.23 4.15
N THR A 75 9.55 11.09 3.25
CA THR A 75 8.42 11.98 3.52
C THR A 75 7.12 11.19 3.67
N ARG A 76 6.86 10.16 2.85
CA ARG A 76 5.68 9.28 3.00
C ARG A 76 5.68 8.56 4.33
N LYS A 77 6.83 8.00 4.74
CA LYS A 77 6.95 7.27 6.01
C LYS A 77 6.83 8.21 7.22
N PHE A 78 7.28 9.46 7.09
CA PHE A 78 7.11 10.50 8.11
C PHE A 78 5.66 11.03 8.17
N ILE A 79 5.00 11.22 7.03
CA ILE A 79 3.58 11.60 6.95
C ILE A 79 2.69 10.47 7.47
N SER A 80 3.03 9.20 7.24
CA SER A 80 2.29 8.08 7.83
C SER A 80 2.47 8.02 9.34
N SER A 81 3.64 8.37 9.88
CA SER A 81 3.84 8.48 11.33
C SER A 81 3.16 9.71 11.95
N LEU A 82 3.04 10.84 11.23
CA LEU A 82 2.26 11.99 11.69
C LEU A 82 0.75 11.74 11.66
N LYS A 83 0.27 10.91 10.71
CA LYS A 83 -1.12 10.43 10.68
C LYS A 83 -1.51 9.67 11.95
N GLU A 84 -0.57 9.04 12.65
CA GLU A 84 -0.82 8.34 13.92
C GLU A 84 -0.81 9.28 15.15
N ILE A 85 -0.39 10.54 15.01
CA ILE A 85 -0.20 11.47 16.13
C ILE A 85 -1.39 12.46 16.27
N MET A 86 -2.16 12.70 15.21
CA MET A 86 -3.32 13.59 15.27
C MET A 86 -4.62 12.80 15.50
N SER A 87 -5.38 13.17 16.54
CA SER A 87 -6.74 12.65 16.72
C SER A 87 -7.60 12.99 15.50
N ALA A 88 -8.60 12.15 15.19
CA ALA A 88 -9.57 12.44 14.14
C ALA A 88 -10.27 13.79 14.36
N ASP A 89 -10.46 14.17 15.63
CA ASP A 89 -11.02 15.47 16.02
C ASP A 89 -10.07 16.64 15.71
N ASP A 90 -8.77 16.50 16.01
CA ASP A 90 -7.78 17.56 15.73
C ASP A 90 -7.65 17.80 14.22
N LYS A 91 -7.67 16.71 13.45
CA LYS A 91 -7.67 16.76 12.00
C LYS A 91 -8.92 17.46 11.47
N ARG A 92 -10.10 17.12 12.01
CA ARG A 92 -11.36 17.76 11.61
C ARG A 92 -11.36 19.25 11.92
N ASN A 93 -10.91 19.63 13.12
CA ASN A 93 -10.81 21.04 13.52
C ASN A 93 -9.86 21.82 12.62
N LEU A 94 -8.69 21.24 12.30
CA LEU A 94 -7.72 21.87 11.41
C LEU A 94 -8.28 22.11 10.00
N LEU A 95 -8.95 21.11 9.45
CA LEU A 95 -9.59 21.21 8.13
C LEU A 95 -10.75 22.22 8.14
N GLN A 96 -11.53 22.27 9.23
CA GLN A 96 -12.64 23.20 9.40
C GLN A 96 -12.13 24.65 9.43
N SER A 97 -11.07 24.93 10.20
CA SER A 97 -10.45 26.26 10.21
C SER A 97 -9.89 26.67 8.84
N ALA A 98 -9.30 25.73 8.10
CA ALA A 98 -8.81 26.01 6.74
C ALA A 98 -9.94 26.35 5.76
N LEU A 99 -11.11 25.69 5.90
CA LEU A 99 -12.29 25.99 5.10
C LEU A 99 -12.89 27.36 5.44
N GLU A 100 -12.97 27.71 6.73
CA GLU A 100 -13.46 29.02 7.17
C GLU A 100 -12.58 30.18 6.68
N VAL A 101 -11.25 29.97 6.62
CA VAL A 101 -10.32 30.94 6.04
C VAL A 101 -10.53 31.08 4.52
N LYS A 102 -10.77 29.96 3.82
CA LYS A 102 -10.96 29.95 2.36
C LYS A 102 -12.34 30.50 1.94
N PHE A 103 -13.36 30.29 2.78
CA PHE A 103 -14.75 30.65 2.54
C PHE A 103 -15.32 31.37 3.78
N PRO A 104 -15.00 32.66 3.96
CA PRO A 104 -15.53 33.42 5.08
C PRO A 104 -17.05 33.53 5.00
N THR A 105 -17.72 33.13 6.08
CA THR A 105 -19.18 33.20 6.27
C THR A 105 -19.70 34.62 6.02
N GLY A 106 -20.75 34.76 5.21
CA GLY A 106 -21.46 36.03 5.04
C GLY A 106 -22.39 36.35 6.23
N GLU A 107 -22.95 37.57 6.28
CA GLU A 107 -23.82 38.04 7.38
C GLU A 107 -25.16 37.27 7.52
N VAL A 108 -25.50 36.36 6.61
CA VAL A 108 -26.81 35.68 6.56
C VAL A 108 -26.71 34.27 7.14
N MET A 109 -27.40 33.95 8.24
CA MET A 109 -27.46 32.57 8.74
C MET A 109 -28.45 31.69 7.93
N PRO A 110 -28.14 30.40 7.65
CA PRO A 110 -26.95 29.65 8.03
C PRO A 110 -25.94 29.56 6.85
N SER A 111 -25.18 30.62 6.55
CA SER A 111 -24.16 30.62 5.48
C SER A 111 -22.76 30.18 5.94
N GLY A 112 -22.70 29.15 6.79
CA GLY A 112 -21.42 28.58 7.23
C GLY A 112 -20.92 27.50 6.28
N VAL A 113 -19.61 27.39 6.09
CA VAL A 113 -19.00 26.17 5.54
C VAL A 113 -18.82 25.17 6.67
N TRP A 114 -19.29 23.94 6.51
CA TRP A 114 -19.01 22.88 7.47
C TRP A 114 -18.64 21.57 6.79
N ILE A 115 -17.73 20.84 7.45
CA ILE A 115 -17.32 19.51 7.01
C ILE A 115 -18.46 18.51 7.24
N VAL A 116 -18.85 17.83 6.17
CA VAL A 116 -19.80 16.72 6.16
C VAL A 116 -19.08 15.40 6.43
N ASP A 117 -17.96 15.16 5.73
CA ASP A 117 -17.20 13.91 5.84
C ASP A 117 -15.70 14.15 5.59
N VAL A 118 -14.84 13.35 6.20
CA VAL A 118 -13.37 13.45 6.06
C VAL A 118 -12.80 12.09 5.71
N TYR A 119 -12.24 11.97 4.52
CA TYR A 119 -11.50 10.80 4.07
C TYR A 119 -9.99 11.03 4.21
N GLU A 120 -9.20 10.02 3.82
CA GLU A 120 -7.75 10.07 3.96
C GLU A 120 -7.06 11.16 3.16
N THR A 121 -7.59 11.51 1.98
CA THR A 121 -6.97 12.43 1.03
C THR A 121 -7.93 13.50 0.52
N GLU A 122 -9.22 13.36 0.84
CA GLU A 122 -10.29 14.24 0.40
C GLU A 122 -11.27 14.48 1.54
N LEU A 123 -11.98 15.60 1.46
CA LEU A 123 -13.03 15.94 2.40
C LEU A 123 -14.27 16.37 1.62
N ILE A 124 -15.43 16.14 2.22
CA ILE A 124 -16.71 16.64 1.74
C ILE A 124 -17.14 17.75 2.69
N TYR A 125 -17.41 18.92 2.14
CA TYR A 125 -17.92 20.06 2.90
C TYR A 125 -19.16 20.61 2.23
N ARG A 126 -20.03 21.22 3.04
CA ARG A 126 -21.21 21.92 2.54
C ARG A 126 -20.93 23.41 2.55
N ASN A 127 -21.22 24.05 1.42
CA ASN A 127 -21.22 25.51 1.30
C ASN A 127 -22.49 25.94 0.55
N ASP A 128 -23.24 26.87 1.13
CA ASP A 128 -24.50 27.38 0.58
C ASP A 128 -25.50 26.28 0.15
N GLY A 129 -25.58 25.21 0.93
CA GLY A 129 -26.49 24.08 0.67
C GLY A 129 -26.04 23.11 -0.43
N VAL A 130 -24.87 23.34 -1.05
CA VAL A 130 -24.26 22.44 -2.03
C VAL A 130 -23.10 21.70 -1.39
N ASP A 131 -23.03 20.39 -1.61
CA ASP A 131 -21.92 19.55 -1.16
C ASP A 131 -20.77 19.63 -2.19
N TYR A 132 -19.58 19.91 -1.70
CA TYR A 132 -18.35 19.97 -2.47
C TYR A 132 -17.35 18.95 -1.96
N LYS A 133 -16.60 18.38 -2.89
CA LYS A 133 -15.48 17.49 -2.62
C LYS A 133 -14.19 18.23 -2.95
N ALA A 134 -13.23 18.23 -2.02
CA ALA A 134 -11.91 18.80 -2.25
C ALA A 134 -10.84 17.86 -1.71
N SER A 135 -9.76 17.70 -2.47
CA SER A 135 -8.55 17.06 -1.95
C SER A 135 -7.87 17.97 -0.93
N TYR A 136 -7.16 17.42 0.04
CA TYR A 136 -6.35 18.22 0.96
C TYR A 136 -4.99 17.60 1.22
N VAL A 137 -4.02 18.46 1.52
CA VAL A 137 -2.68 18.08 1.97
C VAL A 137 -2.38 18.84 3.26
N VAL A 138 -2.04 18.10 4.31
CA VAL A 138 -1.58 18.67 5.58
C VAL A 138 -0.05 18.70 5.56
N ASN A 139 0.52 19.90 5.66
CA ASN A 139 1.95 20.12 5.72
C ASN A 139 2.48 19.78 7.13
N PRO A 140 3.78 19.44 7.27
CA PRO A 140 4.40 19.14 8.57
C PRO A 140 4.29 20.27 9.60
N GLU A 141 4.06 21.50 9.14
CA GLU A 141 3.88 22.70 9.96
C GLU A 141 2.43 22.90 10.44
N GLY A 142 1.52 21.97 10.11
CA GLY A 142 0.10 22.09 10.42
C GLY A 142 -0.70 22.93 9.42
N GLY A 143 -0.08 23.43 8.35
CA GLY A 143 -0.80 24.13 7.28
C GLY A 143 -1.61 23.18 6.40
N VAL A 144 -2.84 23.55 6.05
CA VAL A 144 -3.71 22.75 5.14
C VAL A 144 -3.77 23.43 3.77
N THR A 145 -3.48 22.68 2.73
CA THR A 145 -3.70 23.10 1.35
C THR A 145 -4.92 22.37 0.81
N LEU A 146 -5.96 23.13 0.43
CA LEU A 146 -7.19 22.60 -0.17
C LEU A 146 -7.13 22.70 -1.69
N GLY A 147 -7.36 21.58 -2.37
CA GLY A 147 -7.47 21.51 -3.83
C GLY A 147 -8.71 22.23 -4.38
N GLU A 148 -8.90 22.12 -5.68
CA GLU A 148 -10.07 22.68 -6.35
C GLU A 148 -11.35 21.93 -5.95
N PRO A 149 -12.40 22.65 -5.51
CA PRO A 149 -13.63 22.02 -5.07
C PRO A 149 -14.49 21.59 -6.27
N VAL A 150 -15.02 20.38 -6.20
CA VAL A 150 -15.92 19.79 -7.19
C VAL A 150 -17.29 19.58 -6.54
N ALA A 151 -18.36 20.14 -7.12
CA ALA A 151 -19.71 19.91 -6.63
C ALA A 151 -20.09 18.42 -6.79
N VAL A 152 -20.60 17.81 -5.72
CA VAL A 152 -20.94 16.38 -5.69
C VAL A 152 -22.36 16.16 -5.19
N LYS A 153 -22.96 15.06 -5.63
CA LYS A 153 -24.19 14.52 -5.05
C LYS A 153 -23.83 13.34 -4.18
N ARG A 154 -24.25 13.37 -2.91
CA ARG A 154 -24.03 12.27 -1.97
C ARG A 154 -24.83 11.04 -2.41
N GLN A 155 -24.13 9.92 -2.63
CA GLN A 155 -24.73 8.60 -2.76
C GLN A 155 -24.13 7.71 -1.68
N THR A 156 -24.94 7.28 -0.72
CA THR A 156 -24.49 6.33 0.30
C THR A 156 -24.50 4.95 -0.33
N VAL A 157 -23.31 4.42 -0.65
CA VAL A 157 -23.14 3.04 -1.10
C VAL A 157 -22.66 2.22 0.10
N TYR A 158 -23.43 1.20 0.48
CA TYR A 158 -23.06 0.31 1.57
C TYR A 158 -22.00 -0.68 1.06
N THR A 159 -20.71 -0.37 1.20
CA THR A 159 -19.58 -1.23 0.79
C THR A 159 -19.70 -2.71 1.20
N PRO A 160 -20.30 -3.05 2.37
CA PRO A 160 -20.55 -4.44 2.74
C PRO A 160 -21.49 -5.18 1.77
N ILE A 161 -22.50 -4.52 1.20
CA ILE A 161 -23.49 -5.16 0.33
C ILE A 161 -22.92 -5.51 -1.05
N GLU A 162 -22.06 -4.65 -1.61
CA GLU A 162 -21.36 -4.95 -2.88
C GLU A 162 -20.37 -6.10 -2.72
N SER A 163 -19.68 -6.14 -1.58
CA SER A 163 -18.75 -7.22 -1.26
C SER A 163 -19.47 -8.55 -1.11
N LEU A 164 -20.61 -8.55 -0.40
CA LEU A 164 -21.49 -9.72 -0.30
C LEU A 164 -22.00 -10.17 -1.67
N GLN A 165 -22.39 -9.25 -2.56
CA GLN A 165 -22.85 -9.57 -3.91
C GLN A 165 -21.75 -10.25 -4.75
N LYS A 166 -20.50 -9.78 -4.64
CA LYS A 166 -19.35 -10.41 -5.31
C LYS A 166 -19.11 -11.84 -4.80
N VAL A 167 -19.14 -12.04 -3.49
CA VAL A 167 -18.95 -13.37 -2.88
C VAL A 167 -20.09 -14.31 -3.26
N TYR A 168 -21.34 -13.85 -3.18
CA TYR A 168 -22.52 -14.61 -3.60
C TYR A 168 -22.42 -15.08 -5.06
N SER A 169 -22.04 -14.18 -5.96
CA SER A 169 -21.85 -14.50 -7.39
C SER A 169 -20.76 -15.55 -7.59
N ALA A 170 -19.66 -15.44 -6.85
CA ALA A 170 -18.56 -16.41 -6.92
C ALA A 170 -18.97 -17.80 -6.41
N ILE A 171 -19.79 -17.88 -5.34
CA ILE A 171 -20.32 -19.14 -4.83
C ILE A 171 -21.19 -19.83 -5.88
N ILE A 172 -22.08 -19.10 -6.56
CA ILE A 172 -22.93 -19.66 -7.62
C ILE A 172 -22.09 -20.23 -8.77
N GLN A 173 -21.07 -19.48 -9.21
CA GLN A 173 -20.18 -19.93 -10.28
C GLN A 173 -19.40 -21.19 -9.89
N GLU A 174 -18.82 -21.22 -8.69
CA GLU A 174 -18.05 -22.39 -8.23
C GLU A 174 -18.96 -23.61 -7.99
N LYS A 175 -20.18 -23.41 -7.47
CA LYS A 175 -21.20 -24.46 -7.38
C LYS A 175 -21.48 -25.09 -8.74
N GLY A 176 -21.69 -24.26 -9.77
CA GLY A 176 -21.93 -24.73 -11.14
C GLY A 176 -20.76 -25.49 -11.74
N LYS A 177 -19.51 -25.03 -11.50
CA LYS A 177 -18.30 -25.70 -12.01
C LYS A 177 -18.05 -27.07 -11.38
N ARG A 178 -18.35 -27.22 -10.09
CA ARG A 178 -17.89 -28.38 -9.31
C ARG A 178 -18.96 -29.46 -9.12
N ASN A 179 -20.21 -29.21 -9.56
CA ASN A 179 -21.35 -30.07 -9.22
C ASN A 179 -21.36 -30.40 -7.71
N ALA A 180 -20.94 -29.44 -6.89
CA ALA A 180 -20.62 -29.68 -5.49
C ALA A 180 -21.86 -30.15 -4.73
N SER A 181 -21.90 -31.44 -4.37
CA SER A 181 -23.02 -32.06 -3.65
C SER A 181 -22.71 -32.30 -2.17
N LEU A 182 -21.44 -32.25 -1.78
CA LEU A 182 -20.99 -32.70 -0.45
C LEU A 182 -21.46 -31.80 0.70
N ASP A 183 -21.81 -30.54 0.41
CA ASP A 183 -22.30 -29.59 1.44
C ASP A 183 -23.53 -28.81 0.98
N ALA A 184 -24.47 -29.50 0.32
CA ALA A 184 -25.66 -28.89 -0.27
C ALA A 184 -26.54 -28.15 0.77
N GLY A 185 -26.55 -28.63 2.02
CA GLY A 185 -27.31 -28.02 3.11
C GLY A 185 -26.76 -26.67 3.56
N ARG A 186 -25.45 -26.60 3.85
CA ARG A 186 -24.78 -25.36 4.24
C ARG A 186 -24.76 -24.34 3.10
N LEU A 187 -24.50 -24.82 1.88
CA LEU A 187 -24.48 -23.98 0.69
C LEU A 187 -25.86 -23.38 0.36
N LYS A 188 -26.94 -24.14 0.58
CA LYS A 188 -28.30 -23.62 0.41
C LYS A 188 -28.59 -22.52 1.44
N LYS A 189 -28.27 -22.75 2.72
CA LYS A 189 -28.49 -21.78 3.79
C LYS A 189 -27.76 -20.46 3.55
N ILE A 190 -26.49 -20.51 3.15
CA ILE A 190 -25.72 -19.27 2.92
C ILE A 190 -26.20 -18.51 1.68
N LEU A 191 -26.66 -19.20 0.64
CA LEU A 191 -27.25 -18.55 -0.54
C LEU A 191 -28.58 -17.86 -0.19
N GLU A 192 -29.43 -18.51 0.62
CA GLU A 192 -30.69 -17.93 1.11
C GLU A 192 -30.41 -16.68 1.96
N LEU A 193 -29.46 -16.76 2.90
CA LEU A 193 -29.06 -15.62 3.74
C LEU A 193 -28.51 -14.45 2.91
N CYS A 194 -27.61 -14.72 1.96
CA CYS A 194 -27.08 -13.68 1.07
C CYS A 194 -28.21 -13.04 0.26
N GLN A 195 -29.14 -13.84 -0.29
CA GLN A 195 -30.24 -13.33 -1.08
C GLN A 195 -31.19 -12.46 -0.26
N GLU A 196 -31.51 -12.85 0.97
CA GLU A 196 -32.32 -12.07 1.90
C GLU A 196 -31.68 -10.71 2.20
N LEU A 197 -30.38 -10.70 2.54
CA LEU A 197 -29.66 -9.47 2.85
C LEU A 197 -29.48 -8.55 1.64
N LEU A 198 -29.21 -9.11 0.45
CA LEU A 198 -29.09 -8.34 -0.80
C LEU A 198 -30.44 -7.76 -1.26
N SER A 199 -31.55 -8.39 -0.88
CA SER A 199 -32.91 -7.91 -1.21
C SER A 199 -33.47 -6.95 -0.16
N SER A 200 -32.79 -6.77 0.97
CA SER A 200 -33.22 -5.89 2.05
C SER A 200 -32.71 -4.47 1.82
N GLU A 201 -33.61 -3.49 1.83
CA GLU A 201 -33.28 -2.06 1.71
C GLU A 201 -32.58 -1.50 2.96
N ALA A 202 -32.66 -2.19 4.09
CA ALA A 202 -32.13 -1.77 5.39
C ALA A 202 -31.50 -2.93 6.16
N ALA A 203 -30.65 -3.73 5.50
CA ALA A 203 -29.87 -4.76 6.17
C ALA A 203 -28.94 -4.12 7.21
N ALA A 204 -28.96 -4.65 8.44
CA ALA A 204 -28.05 -4.23 9.49
C ALA A 204 -26.61 -4.65 9.15
N GLU A 205 -25.65 -3.75 9.36
CA GLU A 205 -24.26 -3.91 8.93
C GLU A 205 -23.59 -5.14 9.52
N ASP A 206 -23.80 -5.36 10.82
CA ASP A 206 -23.34 -6.53 11.57
C ASP A 206 -23.78 -7.84 10.92
N LYS A 207 -25.04 -7.91 10.45
CA LYS A 207 -25.57 -9.08 9.76
C LYS A 207 -24.94 -9.27 8.38
N VAL A 208 -24.67 -8.18 7.66
CA VAL A 208 -24.02 -8.24 6.35
C VAL A 208 -22.57 -8.71 6.49
N GLU A 209 -21.86 -8.26 7.51
CA GLU A 209 -20.49 -8.70 7.81
C GLU A 209 -20.44 -10.17 8.23
N GLU A 210 -21.35 -10.62 9.11
CA GLU A 210 -21.45 -12.02 9.52
C GLU A 210 -21.72 -12.94 8.32
N ALA A 211 -22.71 -12.58 7.49
CA ALA A 211 -23.01 -13.32 6.27
C ALA A 211 -21.86 -13.31 5.27
N MET A 212 -21.12 -12.20 5.15
CA MET A 212 -19.94 -12.11 4.28
C MET A 212 -18.82 -13.05 4.75
N ALA A 213 -18.55 -13.10 6.06
CA ALA A 213 -17.54 -13.98 6.64
C ALA A 213 -17.89 -15.46 6.39
N GLU A 214 -19.16 -15.85 6.63
CA GLU A 214 -19.60 -17.22 6.40
C GLU A 214 -19.62 -17.58 4.91
N ALA A 215 -20.07 -16.68 4.04
CA ALA A 215 -20.06 -16.87 2.59
C ALA A 215 -18.62 -17.03 2.05
N THR A 216 -17.67 -16.26 2.57
CA THR A 216 -16.26 -16.39 2.20
C THR A 216 -15.69 -17.75 2.61
N ALA A 217 -15.97 -18.20 3.83
CA ALA A 217 -15.54 -19.52 4.30
C ALA A 217 -16.13 -20.66 3.46
N VAL A 218 -17.40 -20.55 3.04
CA VAL A 218 -18.02 -21.53 2.14
C VAL A 218 -17.37 -21.50 0.75
N LEU A 219 -17.09 -20.31 0.21
CA LEU A 219 -16.41 -20.18 -1.09
C LEU A 219 -15.02 -20.81 -1.08
N GLU A 220 -14.25 -20.61 -0.01
CA GLU A 220 -12.93 -21.23 0.16
C GLU A 220 -13.04 -22.76 0.26
N SER A 221 -14.00 -23.27 1.02
CA SER A 221 -14.28 -24.71 1.10
C SER A 221 -14.64 -25.30 -0.26
N LEU A 222 -15.48 -24.62 -1.05
CA LEU A 222 -15.82 -25.03 -2.41
C LEU A 222 -14.59 -25.04 -3.32
N ARG A 223 -13.72 -24.04 -3.21
CA ARG A 223 -12.49 -23.96 -4.01
C ARG A 223 -11.51 -25.08 -3.68
N ALA A 224 -11.47 -25.53 -2.43
CA ALA A 224 -10.62 -26.63 -1.97
C ALA A 224 -11.12 -28.02 -2.40
N GLN A 225 -12.41 -28.19 -2.72
CA GLN A 225 -12.94 -29.47 -3.21
C GLN A 225 -12.42 -29.77 -4.62
N GLU A 226 -12.02 -31.00 -4.93
CA GLU A 226 -11.63 -31.35 -6.30
C GLU A 226 -12.79 -31.14 -7.27
N ALA A 227 -12.53 -30.52 -8.42
CA ALA A 227 -13.54 -30.34 -9.45
C ALA A 227 -13.94 -31.71 -9.99
N MET A 228 -15.23 -32.06 -9.96
CA MET A 228 -15.74 -33.33 -10.46
C MET A 228 -16.48 -33.12 -11.79
N LYS A 229 -16.19 -33.95 -12.79
CA LYS A 229 -16.92 -34.02 -14.06
C LYS A 229 -17.84 -35.25 -14.06
N PRO A 230 -19.13 -35.08 -14.39
CA PRO A 230 -20.01 -36.22 -14.62
C PRO A 230 -19.72 -36.84 -15.99
N GLU A 231 -19.43 -38.13 -16.03
CA GLU A 231 -19.33 -38.94 -17.26
C GLU A 231 -20.05 -40.27 -17.01
N GLU A 232 -21.00 -40.62 -17.89
CA GLU A 232 -21.81 -41.85 -17.79
C GLU A 232 -22.46 -42.10 -16.41
N GLY A 233 -22.88 -41.03 -15.72
CA GLY A 233 -23.50 -41.13 -14.40
C GLY A 233 -22.53 -41.37 -13.23
N LYS A 234 -21.21 -41.33 -13.48
CA LYS A 234 -20.16 -41.37 -12.46
C LYS A 234 -19.42 -40.03 -12.40
N LEU A 235 -19.03 -39.64 -11.19
CA LEU A 235 -18.29 -38.39 -10.94
C LEU A 235 -16.79 -38.71 -10.91
N TYR A 236 -16.03 -38.05 -11.78
CA TYR A 236 -14.58 -38.22 -11.88
C TYR A 236 -13.87 -36.89 -11.58
N PRO A 237 -12.72 -36.90 -10.89
CA PRO A 237 -11.95 -35.67 -10.68
C PRO A 237 -11.49 -35.13 -12.04
N ALA A 238 -11.58 -33.82 -12.25
CA ALA A 238 -11.26 -33.15 -13.50
C ALA A 238 -9.79 -33.40 -13.94
N ALA A 239 -8.91 -33.67 -12.98
CA ALA A 239 -7.52 -34.09 -13.22
C ALA A 239 -7.41 -35.44 -13.95
N ALA A 240 -8.40 -36.33 -13.83
CA ALA A 240 -8.44 -37.60 -14.57
C ALA A 240 -8.62 -37.41 -16.09
N TYR A 241 -9.02 -36.21 -16.52
CA TYR A 241 -9.14 -35.85 -17.94
C TYR A 241 -7.99 -34.96 -18.44
N ALA A 242 -6.96 -34.74 -17.61
CA ALA A 242 -5.75 -34.08 -18.08
C ALA A 242 -5.02 -35.05 -19.03
N TYR A 243 -5.24 -34.84 -20.32
CA TYR A 243 -4.68 -35.57 -21.45
C TYR A 243 -3.21 -35.96 -21.21
N VAL A 244 -2.92 -37.27 -21.12
CA VAL A 244 -1.55 -37.76 -21.29
C VAL A 244 -1.29 -37.70 -22.78
N PRO A 245 -0.38 -36.84 -23.28
CA PRO A 245 -0.06 -36.84 -24.70
C PRO A 245 0.48 -38.22 -25.07
N ASP A 246 -0.05 -38.81 -26.15
CA ASP A 246 0.39 -40.11 -26.66
C ASP A 246 1.91 -40.17 -26.71
N ARG A 247 2.47 -41.08 -25.91
CA ARG A 247 3.88 -41.42 -25.99
C ARG A 247 4.05 -42.11 -27.33
N LYS A 248 4.41 -41.35 -28.37
CA LYS A 248 4.80 -41.88 -29.67
C LYS A 248 5.77 -43.04 -29.42
N GLU A 249 5.34 -44.23 -29.81
CA GLU A 249 6.14 -45.44 -29.81
C GLU A 249 7.43 -45.14 -30.59
N ALA A 250 8.57 -45.47 -29.97
CA ALA A 250 9.90 -45.45 -30.58
C ALA A 250 10.32 -46.89 -30.86
#